data_AF-A0A7V9REF6-F1
#
_entry.id   AF-A0A7V9REF6-F1
#
_cell.length_a   1.000
_cell.length_b   1.000
_cell.length_c   1.000
_cell.angle_alpha   90.00
_cell.angle_beta   90.00
_cell.angle_gamma   90.00
#
_symmetry.space_group_name_H-M   'P 1'
#
loop_
_entity.id
_entity.type
_entity.pdbx_description
1 polymer ?
#
loop_
_entity_poly.entity_id
_entity_poly.type
_entity_poly.pdbx_seq_one_letter_code
_entity_poly.pdbx_strand_id
1 'polypeptide(L)'
;MRAVGLIKENAVATEPINEGPSTGELISRITDDIKIIAKGELELVRGEIGRVAKAVAVEGAVVTFGGLVMLIGFAMLCVAAVVALGAVIDSLALRLVLMAVVYLLIGGGLATAFGMRLRKDIKPDLAVPIHEAKSVIRGVAATVKEQGHSAHA
;
A
#
# COMPACT_ATOMS: atom_id res chain seq x y z
N MET A 1 24.86 88.25 32.79
CA MET A 1 24.43 87.50 31.58
C MET A 1 24.15 86.07 32.05
N ARG A 2 22.88 85.67 32.25
CA ARG A 2 21.98 84.97 31.28
C ARG A 2 22.69 83.76 30.64
N ALA A 3 22.21 82.52 30.68
CA ALA A 3 20.85 81.95 30.75
C ALA A 3 20.94 80.54 31.40
N VAL A 4 20.03 80.05 32.25
CA VAL A 4 18.64 79.57 32.01
C VAL A 4 18.46 78.80 30.70
N GLY A 5 18.09 77.52 30.83
CA GLY A 5 17.64 76.65 29.74
C GLY A 5 18.68 75.59 29.39
N LEU A 6 18.38 74.30 29.27
CA LEU A 6 17.10 73.63 29.12
C LEU A 6 17.26 72.21 29.66
N ILE A 7 16.25 71.75 30.36
CA ILE A 7 15.98 70.33 30.56
C ILE A 7 15.90 69.74 29.15
N LYS A 8 16.92 69.00 28.73
CA LYS A 8 16.86 68.26 27.48
C LYS A 8 15.94 67.08 27.76
N GLU A 9 14.73 67.16 27.21
CA GLU A 9 13.75 66.08 27.14
C GLU A 9 14.46 64.73 26.99
N ASN A 10 14.18 63.83 27.91
CA ASN A 10 14.44 62.42 27.71
C ASN A 10 13.42 61.99 26.64
N ALA A 11 13.77 62.21 25.37
CA ALA A 11 13.03 61.69 24.24
C ALA A 11 13.00 60.18 24.41
N VAL A 12 11.83 59.67 24.77
CA VAL A 12 11.50 58.25 24.68
C VAL A 12 11.74 57.89 23.22
N ALA A 13 12.90 57.29 22.94
CA ALA A 13 13.12 56.61 21.69
C ALA A 13 12.09 55.50 21.65
N THR A 14 11.03 55.72 20.87
CA THR A 14 10.11 54.65 20.46
C THR A 14 10.97 53.66 19.68
N GLU A 15 11.42 52.60 20.35
CA GLU A 15 11.89 51.41 19.66
C GLU A 15 10.80 51.02 18.65
N PRO A 16 11.15 50.69 17.39
CA PRO A 16 10.17 50.10 16.49
C PRO A 16 9.68 48.83 17.17
N ILE A 17 8.42 48.85 17.58
CA ILE A 17 7.65 47.67 17.97
C ILE A 17 7.88 46.65 16.86
N ASN A 18 8.75 45.68 17.13
CA ASN A 18 8.90 44.50 16.31
C ASN A 18 7.61 43.73 16.54
N GLU A 19 6.62 44.04 15.71
CA GLU A 19 5.35 43.34 15.62
C GLU A 19 5.68 41.84 15.58
N GLY A 20 5.29 41.12 16.63
CA GLY A 20 5.52 39.67 16.71
C GLY A 20 5.06 38.98 15.43
N PRO A 21 5.60 37.79 15.12
CA PRO A 21 5.37 37.13 13.84
C PRO A 21 3.90 37.15 13.48
N SER A 22 3.59 37.83 12.37
CA SER A 22 2.23 37.93 11.84
C SER A 22 1.60 36.55 11.74
N THR A 23 0.29 36.44 11.93
CA THR A 23 -0.47 35.19 11.74
C THR A 23 -0.15 34.54 10.40
N GLY A 24 0.13 35.34 9.35
CA GLY A 24 0.58 34.86 8.04
C GLY A 24 1.94 34.16 8.04
N GLU A 25 2.88 34.61 8.88
CA GLU A 25 4.23 34.05 9.03
C GLU A 25 4.19 32.68 9.73
N LEU A 26 3.30 32.51 10.72
CA LEU A 26 3.07 31.25 11.43
C LEU A 26 2.47 30.18 10.50
N ILE A 27 1.47 30.57 9.69
CA ILE A 27 0.85 29.69 8.70
C ILE A 27 1.87 29.25 7.65
N SER A 28 2.74 30.17 7.21
CA SER A 28 3.82 29.86 6.27
C SER A 28 4.79 28.81 6.84
N ARG A 29 5.20 28.96 8.11
CA ARG A 29 6.11 28.01 8.78
C ARG A 29 5.48 26.64 8.98
N ILE A 30 4.22 26.56 9.40
CA ILE A 30 3.48 25.28 9.54
C ILE A 30 3.37 24.58 8.19
N THR A 31 3.13 25.33 7.11
CA THR A 31 3.05 24.77 5.75
C THR A 31 4.39 24.19 5.29
N ASP A 32 5.49 24.85 5.64
CA ASP A 32 6.84 24.37 5.33
C ASP A 32 7.22 23.15 6.17
N ASP A 33 6.84 23.09 7.45
CA ASP A 33 7.05 21.91 8.31
C ASP A 33 6.27 20.69 7.81
N ILE A 34 5.02 20.88 7.39
CA ILE A 34 4.19 19.81 6.79
C ILE A 34 4.85 19.30 5.50
N LYS A 35 5.41 20.18 4.66
CA LYS A 35 6.16 19.76 3.46
C LYS A 35 7.41 18.96 3.81
N ILE A 36 8.11 19.30 4.88
CA ILE A 36 9.30 18.58 5.33
C ILE A 36 8.92 17.17 5.81
N ILE A 37 7.88 17.04 6.63
CA ILE A 37 7.38 15.74 7.12
C ILE A 37 6.88 14.89 5.95
N ALA A 38 6.06 15.46 5.07
CA ALA A 38 5.51 14.75 3.91
C ALA A 38 6.62 14.23 2.98
N LYS A 39 7.69 15.00 2.77
CA LYS A 39 8.85 14.55 1.98
C LYS A 39 9.61 13.42 2.69
N GLY A 40 9.81 13.52 4.00
CA GLY A 40 10.49 12.50 4.79
C GLY A 40 9.75 11.16 4.79
N GLU A 41 8.43 11.17 4.98
CA GLU A 41 7.62 9.96 4.94
C GLU A 41 7.55 9.36 3.52
N LEU A 42 7.53 10.20 2.47
CA LEU A 42 7.58 9.72 1.08
C LEU A 42 8.89 9.01 0.75
N GLU A 43 10.03 9.51 1.23
CA GLU A 43 11.33 8.85 1.03
C GLU A 43 11.41 7.50 1.75
N LEU A 44 10.85 7.42 2.96
CA LEU A 44 10.69 6.17 3.71
C LEU A 44 9.78 5.16 3.00
N VAL A 45 8.60 5.61 2.57
CA VAL A 45 7.62 4.78 1.84
C VAL A 45 8.23 4.28 0.53
N ARG A 46 8.98 5.12 -0.19
CA ARG A 46 9.66 4.71 -1.43
C ARG A 46 10.71 3.62 -1.16
N GLY A 47 11.43 3.72 -0.05
CA GLY A 47 12.38 2.70 0.40
C GLY A 47 11.69 1.38 0.77
N GLU A 48 10.61 1.44 1.55
CA GLU A 48 9.87 0.26 1.99
C GLU A 48 9.15 -0.43 0.83
N ILE A 49 8.50 0.32 -0.07
CA ILE A 49 7.90 -0.23 -1.30
C ILE A 49 8.97 -0.93 -2.14
N GLY A 50 10.16 -0.34 -2.28
CA GLY A 50 11.27 -0.97 -3.00
C GLY A 50 11.74 -2.27 -2.35
N ARG A 51 11.78 -2.33 -1.02
CA ARG A 51 12.15 -3.52 -0.25
C ARG A 51 11.09 -4.63 -0.37
N VAL A 52 9.81 -4.28 -0.17
CA VAL A 52 8.68 -5.19 -0.34
C VAL A 52 8.61 -5.71 -1.77
N ALA A 53 8.71 -4.83 -2.76
CA ALA A 53 8.69 -5.22 -4.18
C ALA A 53 9.83 -6.18 -4.52
N LYS A 54 11.04 -5.95 -4.00
CA LYS A 54 12.17 -6.87 -4.21
C LYS A 54 11.95 -8.22 -3.54
N ALA A 55 11.47 -8.24 -2.30
CA ALA A 55 11.18 -9.49 -1.59
C ALA A 55 10.14 -10.33 -2.35
N VAL A 56 9.01 -9.71 -2.72
CA VAL A 56 7.94 -10.36 -3.50
C VAL A 56 8.45 -10.79 -4.89
N ALA A 57 9.28 -10.00 -5.54
CA ALA A 57 9.83 -10.35 -6.85
C ALA A 57 10.75 -11.57 -6.78
N VAL A 58 11.60 -11.68 -5.76
CA VAL A 58 12.49 -12.83 -5.58
C VAL A 58 11.70 -14.11 -5.27
N GLU A 59 10.72 -14.02 -4.38
CA GLU A 59 9.85 -15.15 -4.04
C GLU A 59 8.98 -15.57 -5.23
N GLY A 60 8.43 -14.61 -5.97
CA GLY A 60 7.66 -14.86 -7.19
C GLY A 60 8.51 -15.47 -8.32
N ALA A 61 9.77 -15.07 -8.44
CA ALA A 61 10.69 -15.65 -9.42
C ALA A 61 10.91 -17.15 -9.19
N VAL A 62 11.16 -17.58 -7.94
CA VAL A 62 11.38 -19.01 -7.65
C VAL A 62 10.12 -19.84 -7.93
N VAL A 63 8.94 -19.33 -7.55
CA VAL A 63 7.67 -20.03 -7.80
C VAL A 63 7.37 -20.15 -9.29
N THR A 64 7.66 -19.11 -10.08
CA THR A 64 7.41 -19.15 -11.54
C THR A 64 8.37 -20.08 -12.27
N PHE A 65 9.69 -20.00 -12.01
CA PHE A 65 10.67 -20.91 -12.60
C PHE A 65 10.49 -22.34 -12.11
N GLY A 66 10.29 -22.54 -10.81
CA GLY A 66 10.00 -23.85 -10.23
C GLY A 66 8.72 -24.45 -10.79
N GLY A 67 7.68 -23.64 -10.98
CA GLY A 67 6.43 -24.04 -11.61
C GLY A 67 6.63 -24.51 -13.05
N LEU A 68 7.50 -23.86 -13.83
CA LEU A 68 7.81 -24.28 -15.20
C LEU A 68 8.55 -25.62 -15.24
N VAL A 69 9.56 -25.79 -14.39
CA VAL A 69 10.30 -27.07 -14.27
C VAL A 69 9.36 -28.19 -13.81
N MET A 70 8.52 -27.91 -12.81
CA MET A 70 7.50 -28.82 -12.32
C MET A 70 6.50 -29.19 -13.42
N LEU A 71 6.09 -28.24 -14.27
CA LEU A 71 5.19 -28.50 -15.39
C LEU A 71 5.82 -29.46 -16.41
N ILE A 72 7.09 -29.27 -16.74
CA ILE A 72 7.83 -30.16 -17.66
C ILE A 72 7.95 -31.56 -17.04
N GLY A 73 8.34 -31.65 -15.77
CA GLY A 73 8.41 -32.93 -15.05
C GLY A 73 7.05 -33.63 -14.96
N PHE A 74 5.98 -32.88 -14.71
CA PHE A 74 4.62 -33.41 -14.67
C PHE A 74 4.17 -33.92 -16.05
N ALA A 75 4.48 -33.21 -17.14
CA ALA A 75 4.20 -33.68 -18.49
C ALA A 75 4.93 -35.00 -18.80
N MET A 76 6.20 -35.11 -18.41
CA MET A 76 6.96 -36.36 -18.53
C MET A 76 6.35 -37.49 -17.70
N LEU A 77 5.91 -37.20 -16.47
CA LEU A 77 5.21 -38.17 -15.62
C LEU A 77 3.92 -38.68 -16.28
N CYS A 78 3.16 -37.80 -16.92
CA CYS A 78 1.94 -38.17 -17.64
C CYS A 78 2.21 -39.16 -18.78
N VAL A 79 3.26 -38.92 -19.56
CA VAL A 79 3.71 -39.83 -20.64
C VAL A 79 4.20 -41.15 -20.06
N ALA A 80 5.02 -41.10 -19.01
CA ALA A 80 5.55 -42.29 -18.35
C ALA A 80 4.43 -43.21 -17.83
N ALA A 81 3.37 -42.65 -17.26
CA ALA A 81 2.22 -43.43 -16.80
C ALA A 81 1.45 -44.11 -17.95
N VAL A 82 1.29 -43.45 -19.10
CA VAL A 82 0.68 -44.07 -20.30
C VAL A 82 1.56 -45.22 -20.81
N VAL A 83 2.88 -45.03 -20.85
CA VAL A 83 3.84 -46.06 -21.29
C VAL A 83 3.83 -47.25 -20.34
N ALA A 84 3.84 -47.00 -19.02
CA ALA A 84 3.80 -48.05 -17.99
C ALA A 84 2.56 -48.94 -18.09
N LEU A 85 1.41 -48.37 -18.48
CA LEU A 85 0.17 -49.11 -18.73
C LEU A 85 0.25 -50.07 -19.93
N GLY A 86 1.27 -49.93 -20.78
CA GLY A 86 1.53 -50.82 -21.92
C GLY A 86 1.71 -52.29 -21.54
N ALA A 87 2.18 -52.58 -20.32
CA ALA A 87 2.32 -53.96 -19.84
C ALA A 87 0.98 -54.66 -19.59
N VAL A 88 -0.12 -53.91 -19.41
CA VAL A 88 -1.45 -54.45 -19.09
C VAL A 88 -2.41 -54.30 -20.26
N ILE A 89 -2.29 -53.19 -21.02
CA ILE A 89 -3.19 -52.85 -22.11
C ILE A 89 -2.36 -52.61 -23.37
N ASP A 90 -2.47 -53.51 -24.36
CA ASP A 90 -1.68 -53.42 -25.59
C ASP A 90 -2.17 -52.29 -26.52
N SER A 91 -3.47 -52.01 -26.52
CA SER A 91 -4.06 -50.93 -27.33
C SER A 91 -3.59 -49.55 -26.85
N LEU A 92 -2.93 -48.80 -27.73
CA LEU A 92 -2.50 -47.43 -27.46
C LEU A 92 -3.68 -46.48 -27.23
N ALA A 93 -4.73 -46.59 -28.04
CA ALA A 93 -5.90 -45.74 -27.96
C ALA A 93 -6.59 -45.88 -26.59
N LEU A 94 -6.72 -47.11 -26.09
CA LEU A 94 -7.40 -47.39 -24.83
C LEU A 94 -6.60 -46.86 -23.63
N ARG A 95 -5.27 -46.97 -23.67
CA ARG A 95 -4.37 -46.38 -22.66
C ARG A 95 -4.51 -44.86 -22.59
N LEU A 96 -4.54 -44.20 -23.75
CA LEU A 96 -4.66 -42.75 -23.85
C LEU A 96 -6.01 -42.25 -23.31
N VAL A 97 -7.12 -42.88 -23.72
CA VAL A 97 -8.46 -42.50 -23.24
C VAL A 97 -8.58 -42.69 -21.74
N LEU A 98 -8.12 -43.83 -21.20
CA LEU A 98 -8.19 -44.10 -19.76
C LEU A 98 -7.39 -43.08 -18.96
N MET A 99 -6.14 -42.82 -19.34
CA MET A 99 -5.31 -41.82 -18.64
C MET A 99 -5.84 -40.39 -18.82
N ALA A 100 -6.42 -40.06 -19.98
CA ALA A 100 -7.06 -38.76 -20.19
C ALA A 100 -8.21 -38.54 -19.19
N VAL A 101 -9.06 -39.54 -18.97
CA VAL A 101 -10.12 -39.47 -17.96
C VAL A 101 -9.54 -39.31 -16.55
N VAL A 102 -8.51 -40.08 -16.20
CA VAL A 102 -7.85 -39.99 -14.89
C VAL A 102 -7.26 -38.60 -14.66
N TYR A 103 -6.54 -38.04 -15.62
CA TYR A 103 -5.97 -36.69 -15.52
C TYR A 103 -7.03 -35.60 -15.50
N LEU A 104 -8.14 -35.77 -16.22
CA LEU A 104 -9.25 -34.82 -16.20
C LEU A 104 -9.91 -34.79 -14.82
N LEU A 105 -10.10 -35.95 -14.18
CA LEU A 105 -10.68 -36.02 -12.83
C LEU A 105 -9.74 -35.42 -11.79
N ILE A 106 -8.46 -35.80 -11.81
CA ILE A 106 -7.47 -35.29 -10.86
C ILE A 106 -7.22 -33.79 -11.10
N GLY A 107 -6.88 -33.42 -12.33
CA GLY A 107 -6.56 -32.03 -12.70
C GLY A 107 -7.77 -31.11 -12.59
N GLY A 108 -8.95 -31.54 -13.05
CA GLY A 108 -10.20 -30.79 -12.90
C GLY A 108 -10.60 -30.61 -11.44
N GLY A 109 -10.44 -31.65 -10.62
CA GLY A 109 -10.67 -31.58 -9.18
C GLY A 109 -9.72 -30.60 -8.49
N LEU A 110 -8.42 -30.67 -8.82
CA LEU A 110 -7.40 -29.78 -8.28
C LEU A 110 -7.63 -28.32 -8.71
N ALA A 111 -7.88 -28.08 -10.00
CA ALA A 111 -8.20 -26.75 -10.53
C ALA A 111 -9.45 -26.15 -9.88
N THR A 112 -10.49 -26.96 -9.65
CA THR A 112 -11.70 -26.52 -8.94
C THR A 112 -11.39 -26.18 -7.48
N ALA A 113 -10.64 -27.03 -6.78
CA ALA A 113 -10.24 -26.80 -5.39
C ALA A 113 -9.41 -25.52 -5.22
N PHE A 114 -8.39 -25.32 -6.08
CA PHE A 114 -7.59 -24.09 -6.08
C PHE A 114 -8.42 -22.87 -6.47
N GLY A 115 -9.27 -22.97 -7.49
CA GLY A 115 -10.17 -21.89 -7.89
C GLY A 115 -11.12 -21.45 -6.78
N MET A 116 -11.65 -22.40 -6.00
CA MET A 116 -12.48 -22.10 -4.83
C MET A 116 -11.69 -21.46 -3.69
N ARG A 117 -10.45 -21.91 -3.42
CA ARG A 117 -9.59 -21.32 -2.38
C ARG A 117 -9.23 -19.88 -2.75
N LEU A 118 -8.80 -19.66 -3.99
CA LEU A 118 -8.44 -18.32 -4.47
C LEU A 118 -9.64 -17.36 -4.42
N ARG A 119 -10.85 -17.83 -4.75
CA ARG A 119 -12.08 -17.02 -4.60
C ARG A 119 -12.44 -16.70 -3.14
N LYS A 120 -12.05 -17.55 -2.18
CA LYS A 120 -12.26 -17.30 -0.75
C LYS A 120 -11.21 -16.35 -0.19
N ASP A 121 -9.97 -16.48 -0.64
CA ASP A 121 -8.83 -15.71 -0.15
C ASP A 121 -8.73 -14.33 -0.83
N ILE A 122 -9.24 -14.17 -2.05
CA ILE A 122 -9.54 -12.86 -2.66
C ILE A 122 -10.87 -12.34 -2.08
N LYS A 123 -10.96 -12.21 -0.76
CA LYS A 123 -11.64 -11.06 -0.17
C LYS A 123 -10.54 -10.03 -0.02
N PRO A 124 -10.44 -9.04 -0.91
CA PRO A 124 -9.56 -7.92 -0.64
C PRO A 124 -9.96 -7.40 0.73
N ASP A 125 -9.04 -7.39 1.69
CA ASP A 125 -9.21 -6.64 2.93
C ASP A 125 -9.08 -5.15 2.60
N LEU A 126 -10.01 -4.68 1.76
CA LEU A 126 -10.32 -3.28 1.52
C LEU A 126 -11.24 -2.77 2.64
N ALA A 127 -11.49 -3.54 3.70
CA ALA A 127 -12.22 -3.03 4.86
C ALA A 127 -11.33 -2.15 5.74
N VAL A 128 -10.01 -2.41 5.78
CA VAL A 128 -9.05 -1.58 6.55
C VAL A 128 -8.98 -0.12 6.03
N PRO A 129 -8.94 0.19 4.72
CA PRO A 129 -8.88 1.59 4.27
C PRO A 129 -10.19 2.37 4.42
N ILE A 130 -11.35 1.73 4.29
CA ILE A 130 -12.63 2.47 4.14
C ILE A 130 -13.19 2.90 5.51
N HIS A 131 -13.00 2.11 6.56
CA HIS A 131 -13.47 2.46 7.90
C HIS A 131 -12.62 3.58 8.53
N GLU A 132 -11.29 3.53 8.36
CA GLU A 132 -10.36 4.60 8.74
C GLU A 132 -10.61 5.88 7.93
N ALA A 133 -10.76 5.77 6.61
CA ALA A 133 -11.09 6.93 5.78
C ALA A 133 -12.41 7.58 6.21
N LYS A 134 -13.42 6.79 6.59
CA LYS A 134 -14.69 7.31 7.10
C LYS A 134 -14.57 7.97 8.48
N SER A 135 -13.76 7.43 9.39
CA SER A 135 -13.57 8.04 10.71
C SER A 135 -12.80 9.35 10.62
N VAL A 136 -11.82 9.46 9.73
CA VAL A 136 -11.10 10.71 9.46
C VAL A 136 -12.04 11.76 8.86
N ILE A 137 -12.84 11.39 7.86
CA ILE A 137 -13.81 12.31 7.24
C ILE A 137 -14.87 12.78 8.26
N ARG A 138 -15.35 11.89 9.15
CA ARG A 138 -16.29 12.27 10.21
C ARG A 138 -15.67 13.15 11.28
N GLY A 139 -14.41 12.91 11.64
CA GLY A 139 -13.68 13.75 12.59
C GLY A 139 -13.53 15.19 12.09
N VAL A 140 -13.19 15.36 10.81
CA VAL A 140 -13.09 16.68 10.17
C VAL A 140 -14.48 17.34 10.01
N ALA A 141 -15.52 16.58 9.69
CA ALA A 141 -16.87 17.14 9.60
C ALA A 141 -17.42 17.62 10.96
N ALA A 142 -17.04 16.96 12.05
CA ALA A 142 -17.44 17.36 13.40
C ALA A 142 -16.79 18.68 13.82
N THR A 143 -15.50 18.87 13.55
CA THR A 143 -14.78 20.11 13.92
C THR A 143 -15.26 21.32 13.12
N VAL A 144 -15.61 21.16 11.84
CA VAL A 144 -16.20 22.25 11.03
C VAL A 144 -17.58 22.66 11.56
N LYS A 145 -18.40 21.69 11.99
CA LYS A 145 -19.72 21.96 12.54
C LYS A 145 -19.67 22.69 13.88
N GLU A 146 -18.66 22.39 14.69
CA GLU A 146 -18.43 23.05 15.99
C GLU A 146 -17.94 24.49 15.81
N GLN A 147 -17.01 24.75 14.88
CA GLN A 147 -16.56 26.12 14.55
C GLN A 147 -17.64 26.99 13.91
N GLY A 148 -18.55 26.41 13.13
CA GLY A 148 -19.69 27.14 12.57
C GLY A 148 -20.71 27.60 13.61
N HIS A 149 -20.77 26.94 14.78
CA HIS A 149 -21.64 27.34 15.89
C HIS A 149 -21.03 28.46 16.76
N SER A 150 -19.71 28.53 16.85
CA SER A 150 -18.99 29.56 17.60
C SER A 150 -18.89 30.91 16.87
N ALA A 151 -19.15 30.95 15.56
CA ALA A 151 -19.15 32.18 14.76
C ALA A 151 -20.51 32.91 14.73
N HIS A 152 -21.56 32.31 15.29
CA HIS A 152 -22.94 32.82 15.29
C HIS A 152 -23.52 33.08 16.69
N ALA A 153 -22.70 33.04 17.74
CA ALA A 153 -23.03 33.51 19.09
C ALA A 153 -22.29 34.81 19.40
#